data_AF-A0A973MJS2-F1
#
_entry.id   AF-A0A973MJS2-F1
#
_cell.length_a   1.000
_cell.length_b   1.000
_cell.length_c   1.000
_cell.angle_alpha   90.00
_cell.angle_beta   90.00
_cell.angle_gamma   90.00
#
_symmetry.space_group_name_H-M   'P 1'
#
loop_
_entity.id
_entity.type
_entity.pdbx_description
1 polymer ?
#
loop_
_entity_poly.entity_id
_entity_poly.type
_entity_poly.pdbx_seq_one_letter_code
_entity_poly.pdbx_strand_id
1 'polypeptide(L)'
;MTTTRAAQLEAKARKTIAARSTEQLCYDFNATESQAGASREIAMVRGWLMDELEKRDADAFDAWMFSDESLPHSFYGVAPSQLI
;
A
#
# COMPACT_ATOMS: atom_id res chain seq x y z
N MET A 1 13.62 4.36 -27.13
CA MET A 1 14.06 3.72 -25.86
C MET A 1 13.16 2.51 -25.61
N THR A 2 13.70 1.30 -25.54
CA THR A 2 12.92 0.07 -25.32
C THR A 2 12.80 -0.16 -23.81
N THR A 3 11.58 -0.17 -23.27
CA THR A 3 11.34 -0.46 -21.85
C THR A 3 11.79 -1.89 -21.52
N THR A 4 12.53 -2.08 -20.43
CA THR A 4 13.01 -3.41 -20.03
C THR A 4 11.85 -4.29 -19.55
N ARG A 5 12.01 -5.62 -19.64
CA ARG A 5 11.01 -6.57 -19.11
C ARG A 5 10.69 -6.34 -17.63
N ALA A 6 11.71 -5.98 -16.84
CA ALA A 6 11.53 -5.66 -15.42
C ALA A 6 10.61 -4.45 -15.22
N ALA A 7 10.84 -3.36 -15.96
CA ALA A 7 9.99 -2.17 -15.90
C ALA A 7 8.55 -2.44 -16.38
N GLN A 8 8.36 -3.32 -17.37
CA GLN A 8 7.02 -3.76 -17.79
C GLN A 8 6.29 -4.56 -16.70
N LEU A 9 6.99 -5.44 -15.99
CA LEU A 9 6.42 -6.23 -14.91
C LEU A 9 6.08 -5.37 -13.69
N GLU A 10 6.95 -4.41 -13.34
CA GLU A 10 6.66 -3.44 -12.28
C GLU A 10 5.44 -2.59 -12.64
N ALA A 11 5.37 -2.05 -13.87
CA ALA A 11 4.22 -1.27 -14.30
C ALA A 11 2.91 -2.08 -14.25
N LYS A 12 2.97 -3.38 -14.57
CA LYS A 12 1.82 -4.28 -14.40
C LYS A 12 1.45 -4.47 -12.94
N ALA A 13 2.43 -4.68 -12.05
CA ALA A 13 2.20 -4.84 -10.61
C ALA A 13 1.55 -3.59 -10.00
N ARG A 14 2.10 -2.40 -10.30
CA ARG A 14 1.55 -1.11 -9.86
C ARG A 14 0.13 -0.89 -10.37
N LYS A 15 -0.16 -1.25 -11.64
CA LYS A 15 -1.54 -1.20 -12.18
C LYS A 15 -2.50 -2.11 -11.42
N THR A 16 -2.06 -3.30 -11.01
CA THR A 16 -2.89 -4.20 -10.19
C THR A 16 -3.20 -3.58 -8.83
N ILE A 17 -2.22 -2.93 -8.19
CA ILE A 17 -2.42 -2.25 -6.90
C ILE A 17 -3.37 -1.07 -7.06
N ALA A 18 -3.15 -0.21 -8.06
CA ALA A 18 -4.00 0.96 -8.32
C ALA A 18 -5.48 0.61 -8.54
N ALA A 19 -5.79 -0.60 -9.03
CA ALA A 19 -7.15 -1.06 -9.28
C ALA A 19 -7.90 -1.54 -8.02
N ARG A 20 -7.22 -1.69 -6.87
CA ARG A 20 -7.83 -2.16 -5.61
C ARG A 20 -8.66 -1.06 -4.94
N SER A 21 -9.67 -1.42 -4.15
CA SER A 21 -10.38 -0.44 -3.31
C SER A 21 -9.49 0.05 -2.14
N THR A 22 -9.88 1.12 -1.44
CA THR A 22 -9.07 1.64 -0.33
C THR A 22 -9.01 0.65 0.82
N GLU A 23 -10.12 -0.04 1.08
CA GLU A 23 -10.22 -1.14 2.03
C GLU A 23 -9.23 -2.26 1.68
N GLN A 24 -9.18 -2.64 0.40
CA GLN A 24 -8.26 -3.68 -0.08
C GLN A 24 -6.80 -3.25 0.03
N LEU A 25 -6.48 -1.97 -0.20
CA LEU A 25 -5.12 -1.46 0.01
C LEU A 25 -4.72 -1.50 1.49
N CYS A 26 -5.61 -1.06 2.39
CA CYS A 26 -5.37 -1.13 3.83
C CYS A 26 -5.21 -2.58 4.31
N TYR A 27 -6.05 -3.49 3.80
CA TYR A 27 -5.95 -4.92 4.07
C TYR A 27 -4.61 -5.51 3.61
N ASP A 28 -4.23 -5.26 2.35
CA ASP A 28 -2.97 -5.78 1.82
C ASP A 28 -1.77 -5.23 2.61
N PHE A 29 -1.80 -3.95 2.98
CA PHE A 29 -0.74 -3.35 3.78
C PHE A 29 -0.63 -4.05 5.14
N ASN A 30 -1.74 -4.25 5.83
CA ASN A 30 -1.79 -4.98 7.09
C ASN A 30 -1.29 -6.43 6.95
N ALA A 31 -1.64 -7.11 5.86
CA ALA A 31 -1.15 -8.47 5.59
C ALA A 31 0.38 -8.54 5.46
N THR A 32 1.04 -7.46 5.03
CA THR A 32 2.50 -7.37 4.98
C THR A 32 3.15 -7.03 6.33
N GLU A 33 2.39 -6.59 7.33
CA GLU A 33 2.94 -6.06 8.58
C GLU A 33 3.73 -7.10 9.37
N SER A 34 3.20 -8.32 9.48
CA SER A 34 3.92 -9.45 10.12
C SER A 34 5.19 -9.88 9.38
N GLN A 35 5.38 -9.40 8.14
CA GLN A 35 6.54 -9.66 7.29
C GLN A 35 7.33 -8.38 7.02
N ALA A 36 7.06 -7.29 7.74
CA ALA A 36 7.76 -6.03 7.56
C ALA A 36 9.27 -6.23 7.76
N GLY A 37 10.07 -5.96 6.71
CA GLY A 37 11.51 -6.14 6.73
C GLY A 37 12.00 -7.57 6.40
N ALA A 38 11.12 -8.52 6.10
CA ALA A 38 11.51 -9.89 5.74
C ALA A 38 12.24 -9.97 4.39
N SER A 39 11.91 -9.09 3.44
CA SER A 39 12.57 -9.04 2.13
C SER A 39 12.46 -7.68 1.44
N ARG A 40 13.31 -7.46 0.44
CA ARG A 40 13.27 -6.27 -0.41
C ARG A 40 11.96 -6.16 -1.17
N GLU A 41 11.42 -7.29 -1.63
CA GLU A 41 10.15 -7.36 -2.36
C GLU A 41 8.99 -6.88 -1.49
N ILE A 42 8.95 -7.27 -0.21
CA ILE A 42 7.93 -6.78 0.74
C ILE A 42 8.04 -5.27 0.93
N ALA A 43 9.26 -4.74 1.10
CA ALA A 43 9.48 -3.29 1.21
C ALA A 43 9.03 -2.55 -0.06
N MET A 44 9.27 -3.11 -1.25
CA MET A 44 8.81 -2.54 -2.51
C MET A 44 7.28 -2.52 -2.63
N VAL A 45 6.62 -3.63 -2.30
CA VAL A 45 5.15 -3.72 -2.32
C VAL A 45 4.52 -2.75 -1.33
N ARG A 46 5.08 -2.63 -0.11
CA ARG A 46 4.63 -1.63 0.87
C ARG A 46 4.75 -0.21 0.33
N GLY A 47 5.87 0.12 -0.31
CA GLY A 47 6.03 1.41 -0.99
C GLY A 47 4.94 1.66 -2.03
N TRP A 48 4.62 0.68 -2.87
CA TRP A 48 3.55 0.82 -3.88
C TRP A 48 2.15 0.96 -3.28
N LEU A 49 1.88 0.28 -2.16
CA LEU A 49 0.63 0.44 -1.42
C LEU A 49 0.53 1.84 -0.81
N MET A 50 1.63 2.34 -0.22
CA MET A 50 1.72 3.70 0.32
C MET A 50 1.53 4.76 -0.77
N ASP A 51 2.20 4.63 -1.93
CA ASP A 51 2.04 5.54 -3.08
C ASP A 51 0.56 5.67 -3.50
N GLU A 52 -0.18 4.56 -3.55
CA GLU A 52 -1.59 4.58 -3.97
C GLU A 52 -2.54 5.04 -2.86
N LEU A 53 -2.18 4.89 -1.58
CA LEU A 53 -2.92 5.44 -0.44
C LEU A 53 -2.75 6.97 -0.37
N GLU A 54 -1.52 7.47 -0.48
CA GLU A 54 -1.19 8.92 -0.55
C GLU A 54 -1.92 9.60 -1.71
N LYS A 55 -1.92 8.97 -2.89
CA LYS A 55 -2.60 9.50 -4.06
C LYS A 55 -4.12 9.63 -3.90
N ARG A 56 -4.74 8.80 -3.05
CA ARG A 56 -6.20 8.82 -2.84
C ARG A 56 -6.62 9.88 -1.85
N ASP A 57 -5.86 10.00 -0.78
CA ASP A 57 -6.08 10.97 0.29
C ASP A 57 -4.74 11.27 0.95
N ALA A 58 -4.15 12.41 0.55
CA ALA A 58 -2.86 12.85 1.04
C ALA A 58 -2.94 13.34 2.49
N ASP A 59 -4.07 13.94 2.89
CA ASP A 59 -4.26 14.42 4.26
C ASP A 59 -4.38 13.24 5.23
N ALA A 60 -5.12 12.19 4.85
CA ALA A 60 -5.19 10.95 5.62
C ALA A 60 -3.84 10.22 5.67
N PHE A 61 -3.09 10.22 4.58
CA PHE A 61 -1.75 9.63 4.52
C PHE A 61 -0.78 10.36 5.46
N ASP A 62 -0.75 11.69 5.39
CA ASP A 62 0.10 12.50 6.26
C ASP A 62 -0.28 12.30 7.73
N ALA A 63 -1.58 12.31 8.05
CA ALA A 63 -2.06 12.03 9.41
C ALA A 63 -1.59 10.67 9.93
N TRP A 64 -1.59 9.64 9.07
CA TRP A 64 -1.04 8.33 9.40
C TRP A 64 0.48 8.38 9.61
N MET A 65 1.23 9.00 8.70
CA MET A 65 2.69 9.09 8.76
C MET A 65 3.21 9.91 9.96
N PHE A 66 2.41 10.85 10.46
CA PHE A 66 2.70 11.63 11.67
C PHE A 66 2.16 11.00 12.96
N SER A 67 1.55 9.83 12.89
CA SER A 67 1.05 9.09 14.05
C SER A 67 2.02 8.00 14.54
N ASP A 68 1.77 7.47 15.73
CA ASP A 68 2.45 6.27 16.24
C ASP A 68 1.78 4.95 15.78
N GLU A 69 0.73 5.02 14.95
CA GLU A 69 -0.01 3.83 14.50
C GLU A 69 0.65 3.20 13.26
N SER A 70 0.94 1.90 13.32
CA SER A 70 1.64 1.21 12.22
C SER A 70 0.74 0.85 11.02
N LEU A 71 -0.58 0.91 11.19
CA LEU A 71 -1.56 0.50 10.18
C LEU A 71 -2.40 1.68 9.68
N PRO A 72 -2.72 1.74 8.37
CA PRO A 72 -3.41 2.89 7.78
C PRO A 72 -4.93 2.89 8.02
N HIS A 73 -5.54 1.75 8.36
CA HIS A 73 -6.99 1.57 8.22
C HIS A 73 -7.84 2.57 9.03
N SER A 74 -7.37 3.02 10.19
CA SER A 74 -8.05 4.00 11.06
C SER A 74 -8.14 5.38 10.40
N PHE A 75 -7.15 5.77 9.61
CA PHE A 75 -7.07 7.06 8.92
C PHE A 75 -7.94 7.10 7.66
N TYR A 76 -8.11 5.95 7.00
CA TYR A 76 -8.92 5.83 5.78
C TYR A 76 -10.38 5.43 6.05
N GLY A 77 -10.82 5.46 7.31
CA GLY A 77 -12.20 5.10 7.68
C GLY A 77 -12.55 3.64 7.42
N VAL A 78 -11.55 2.75 7.35
CA VAL A 78 -11.72 1.32 7.10
C VAL A 78 -11.84 0.61 8.45
N ALA A 79 -13.01 0.01 8.70
CA ALA A 79 -13.25 -0.70 9.95
C ALA A 79 -12.40 -1.99 10.02
N PRO A 80 -11.93 -2.41 11.21
CA PRO A 80 -11.20 -3.68 11.36
C PRO A 80 -11.97 -4.90 10.84
N SER A 81 -13.30 -4.87 10.87
CA SER A 81 -14.17 -5.92 10.32
C SER A 81 -14.12 -6.04 8.80
N GLN A 82 -13.52 -5.08 8.10
CA GLN A 82 -13.31 -5.10 6.65
C GLN A 82 -11.90 -5.63 6.29
N LEU A 83 -11.09 -5.96 7.30
CA LEU A 83 -9.72 -6.47 7.16
C LEU A 83 -9.59 -7.98 7.45
N ILE A 84 -10.72 -8.69 7.49
CA ILE A 84 -10.85 -10.13 7.77
C ILE A 84 -11.30 -10.91 6.54
#